data_AF-A0A0J8QUI2-F1
#
_entry.id   AF-A0A0J8QUI2-F1
#
_cell.length_a   1.000
_cell.length_b   1.000
_cell.length_c   1.000
_cell.angle_alpha   90.00
_cell.angle_beta   90.00
_cell.angle_gamma   90.00
#
_symmetry.space_group_name_H-M   'P 1'
#
loop_
_entity.id
_entity.type
_entity.pdbx_description
1 polymer ?
#
loop_
_entity_poly.entity_id
_entity_poly.type
_entity_poly.pdbx_seq_one_letter_code
_entity_poly.pdbx_strand_id
1 'polypeptide(L)'
;MAGSVPRGLKQILQKSPSDIVILSSLRTAVTRAKKGGFKDAYPEELLAHVLPLIEDVCIGSVLQELGGAKAGRMAQIHAGFSHTVPFHTINRQCSSGLAAISTIAHSISVGAISVGIGGGMESMTRNYGSRAIPTVLWPELKESELQDARDCIMPMGITSENVASRYGINRHDQDAFSAKSHQKAAAAQKNGLFDKEIVAVTTKTIPTDKPDGPAEEITVTKDDGYSTYGILREVGYLETRFLTDGIFHCRKQLAGQRRCRCGPSHAPFNRHRAWLGPPASLGNGSLLRCRMCAR
;
A
#
# COMPACT_ATOMS: atom_id res chain seq x y z
N MET A 1 -19.00 1.75 35.18
CA MET A 1 -19.34 3.16 34.88
C MET A 1 -18.16 3.76 34.14
N ALA A 2 -18.33 4.27 32.93
CA ALA A 2 -17.25 4.98 32.24
C ALA A 2 -16.94 6.26 33.03
N GLY A 3 -15.75 6.34 33.62
CA GLY A 3 -15.30 7.54 34.33
C GLY A 3 -15.29 8.75 33.39
N SER A 4 -15.51 9.95 33.93
CA SER A 4 -15.38 11.19 33.15
C SER A 4 -14.00 11.25 32.48
N VAL A 5 -13.95 11.60 31.20
CA VAL A 5 -12.68 11.81 30.47
C VAL A 5 -11.80 12.77 31.27
N PRO A 6 -10.56 12.38 31.66
CA PRO A 6 -9.66 13.23 32.43
C PRO A 6 -9.45 14.58 31.74
N ARG A 7 -9.54 15.68 32.50
CA ARG A 7 -9.34 17.03 31.95
C ARG A 7 -8.17 17.72 32.63
N GLY A 8 -7.35 18.38 31.81
CA GLY A 8 -6.15 19.08 32.26
C GLY A 8 -4.93 18.17 32.36
N LEU A 9 -3.76 18.76 32.09
CA LEU A 9 -2.49 18.04 31.95
C LEU A 9 -2.18 17.16 33.16
N LYS A 10 -2.40 17.67 34.38
CA LYS A 10 -2.12 16.93 35.62
C LYS A 10 -2.93 15.65 35.74
N GLN A 11 -4.21 15.67 35.38
CA GLN A 11 -5.06 14.47 35.44
C GLN A 11 -4.72 13.49 34.32
N ILE A 12 -4.43 13.97 33.10
CA ILE A 12 -4.07 13.11 31.96
C ILE A 12 -2.75 12.36 32.21
N LEU A 13 -1.79 13.00 32.89
CA LEU A 13 -0.50 12.38 33.20
C LEU A 13 -0.53 11.47 34.45
N GLN A 14 -1.65 11.45 35.19
CA GLN A 14 -1.79 10.60 36.37
C GLN A 14 -2.06 9.17 35.92
N LYS A 15 -1.14 8.26 36.25
CA LYS A 15 -1.27 6.83 35.94
C LYS A 15 -2.33 6.18 36.84
N SER A 16 -3.23 5.41 36.26
CA SER A 16 -4.26 4.63 36.93
C SER A 16 -4.10 3.13 36.62
N PRO A 17 -4.44 2.23 37.56
CA PRO A 17 -4.55 0.80 37.27
C PRO A 17 -5.57 0.45 36.19
N SER A 18 -6.51 1.35 35.92
CA SER A 18 -7.52 1.21 34.86
C SER A 18 -7.06 1.75 33.50
N ASP A 19 -5.82 2.25 33.39
CA ASP A 19 -5.32 2.77 32.12
C ASP A 19 -5.15 1.63 31.12
N ILE A 20 -5.60 1.88 29.89
CA ILE A 20 -5.33 0.99 28.77
C ILE A 20 -3.95 1.35 28.24
N VAL A 21 -3.02 0.39 28.34
CA VAL A 21 -1.62 0.58 27.97
C VAL A 21 -1.27 -0.25 26.74
N ILE A 22 -0.30 0.24 25.95
CA ILE A 22 0.29 -0.49 24.84
C ILE A 22 1.53 -1.23 25.36
N LEU A 23 1.50 -2.56 25.32
CA LEU A 23 2.61 -3.40 25.78
C LEU A 23 3.71 -3.56 24.73
N SER A 24 3.31 -3.66 23.46
CA SER A 24 4.22 -3.80 22.31
C SER A 24 3.57 -3.25 21.05
N SER A 25 4.39 -2.81 20.10
CA SER A 25 3.97 -2.38 18.77
C SER A 25 5.04 -2.79 17.77
N LEU A 26 4.64 -3.61 16.81
CA LEU A 26 5.50 -4.17 15.77
C LEU A 26 4.83 -4.02 14.41
N ARG A 27 5.65 -3.96 13.36
CA ARG A 27 5.19 -3.94 11.98
C ARG A 27 6.16 -4.74 11.11
N THR A 28 5.71 -5.13 9.93
CA THR A 28 6.61 -5.55 8.86
C THR A 28 7.21 -4.30 8.18
N ALA A 29 8.22 -4.52 7.34
CA ALA A 29 8.66 -3.47 6.43
C ALA A 29 7.53 -3.08 5.46
N VAL A 30 7.45 -1.80 5.08
CA VAL A 30 6.55 -1.33 4.03
C VAL A 30 7.29 -1.36 2.71
N THR A 31 6.79 -2.19 1.80
CA THR A 31 7.38 -2.36 0.46
C THR A 31 6.45 -1.90 -0.66
N ARG A 32 7.02 -1.50 -1.78
CA ARG A 32 6.29 -1.00 -2.95
C ARG A 32 5.43 -2.11 -3.55
N ALA A 33 4.17 -1.80 -3.80
CA ALA A 33 3.27 -2.71 -4.52
C ALA A 33 3.85 -3.11 -5.88
N LYS A 34 3.69 -4.39 -6.25
CA LYS A 34 4.11 -5.02 -7.52
C LYS A 34 5.62 -5.10 -7.78
N LYS A 35 6.47 -4.36 -7.06
CA LYS A 35 7.91 -4.25 -7.35
C LYS A 35 8.83 -4.39 -6.14
N GLY A 36 8.31 -4.18 -4.94
CA GLY A 36 9.08 -4.22 -3.70
C GLY A 36 9.28 -5.63 -3.16
N GLY A 37 9.93 -5.72 -2.00
CA GLY A 37 10.27 -6.98 -1.35
C GLY A 37 9.07 -7.91 -1.05
N PHE A 38 7.87 -7.36 -0.86
CA PHE A 38 6.64 -8.16 -0.63
C PHE A 38 5.73 -8.27 -1.85
N LYS A 39 6.26 -8.11 -3.06
CA LYS A 39 5.43 -8.21 -4.29
C LYS A 39 4.76 -9.59 -4.44
N ASP A 40 5.38 -10.66 -3.96
CA ASP A 40 4.83 -12.02 -4.05
C ASP A 40 4.31 -12.54 -2.70
N ALA A 41 4.50 -11.82 -1.60
CA ALA A 41 4.02 -12.23 -0.29
C ALA A 41 2.50 -12.08 -0.17
N TYR A 42 1.89 -12.86 0.70
CA TYR A 42 0.47 -12.77 1.02
C TYR A 42 0.24 -11.88 2.26
N PRO A 43 -0.84 -11.08 2.33
CA PRO A 43 -1.09 -10.22 3.50
C PRO A 43 -1.24 -11.02 4.80
N GLU A 44 -1.86 -12.19 4.75
CA GLU A 44 -1.99 -13.11 5.88
C GLU A 44 -0.65 -13.75 6.30
N GLU A 45 0.26 -14.00 5.35
CA GLU A 45 1.63 -14.42 5.63
C GLU A 45 2.39 -13.32 6.39
N LEU A 46 2.28 -12.06 5.95
CA LEU A 46 2.88 -10.92 6.65
C LEU A 46 2.29 -10.74 8.04
N LEU A 47 0.97 -10.92 8.20
CA LEU A 47 0.29 -10.85 9.49
C LEU A 47 0.81 -11.90 10.47
N ALA A 48 1.01 -13.15 10.03
CA ALA A 48 1.47 -14.23 10.88
C ALA A 48 2.82 -13.95 11.56
N HIS A 49 3.68 -13.14 10.94
CA HIS A 49 5.00 -12.79 11.51
C HIS A 49 4.93 -11.78 12.65
N VAL A 50 3.83 -11.02 12.78
CA VAL A 50 3.72 -9.92 13.76
C VAL A 50 2.71 -10.20 14.88
N LEU A 51 2.01 -11.34 14.85
CA LEU A 51 0.99 -11.68 15.85
C LEU A 51 1.60 -12.34 17.11
N PRO A 52 1.52 -11.73 18.30
CA PRO A 52 1.83 -12.41 19.56
C PRO A 52 0.63 -13.26 20.04
N LEU A 53 0.85 -14.38 20.74
CA LEU A 53 -0.23 -15.29 21.17
C LEU A 53 -1.06 -14.72 22.35
N ILE A 54 -2.26 -14.15 22.10
CA ILE A 54 -3.11 -13.45 23.11
C ILE A 54 -4.64 -13.69 22.89
N GLU A 55 -5.50 -13.25 23.83
CA GLU A 55 -6.94 -13.53 24.01
C GLU A 55 -7.92 -13.03 22.93
N ASP A 56 -7.67 -11.92 22.23
CA ASP A 56 -8.55 -11.42 21.15
C ASP A 56 -7.74 -10.69 20.08
N VAL A 57 -8.17 -10.80 18.83
CA VAL A 57 -7.47 -10.28 17.66
C VAL A 57 -8.45 -9.56 16.72
N CYS A 58 -8.29 -8.24 16.66
CA CYS A 58 -8.99 -7.37 15.71
C CYS A 58 -8.00 -6.84 14.67
N ILE A 59 -8.23 -7.14 13.38
CA ILE A 59 -7.36 -6.69 12.29
C ILE A 59 -8.11 -5.82 11.30
N GLY A 60 -7.59 -4.61 11.10
CA GLY A 60 -8.03 -3.73 10.03
C GLY A 60 -7.60 -4.24 8.66
N SER A 61 -8.56 -4.40 7.74
CA SER A 61 -8.31 -4.75 6.34
C SER A 61 -9.34 -4.06 5.45
N VAL A 62 -8.95 -3.68 4.23
CA VAL A 62 -9.83 -2.93 3.32
C VAL A 62 -10.13 -3.74 2.08
N LEU A 63 -9.10 -4.19 1.36
CA LEU A 63 -9.25 -4.71 0.01
C LEU A 63 -9.27 -6.24 -0.04
N GLN A 64 -9.04 -6.93 1.07
CA GLN A 64 -9.06 -8.39 1.05
C GLN A 64 -10.46 -8.94 0.80
N GLU A 65 -10.49 -10.10 0.17
CA GLU A 65 -11.72 -10.85 -0.02
C GLU A 65 -12.35 -11.23 1.32
N LEU A 66 -13.68 -11.09 1.43
CA LEU A 66 -14.42 -11.24 2.70
C LEU A 66 -13.85 -10.38 3.84
N GLY A 67 -13.23 -9.24 3.54
CA GLY A 67 -12.59 -8.37 4.53
C GLY A 67 -11.36 -8.98 5.20
N GLY A 68 -10.80 -10.07 4.67
CA GLY A 68 -9.67 -10.76 5.27
C GLY A 68 -10.02 -11.64 6.47
N ALA A 69 -11.31 -11.81 6.81
CA ALA A 69 -11.74 -12.53 8.01
C ALA A 69 -11.27 -14.00 8.02
N LYS A 70 -11.47 -14.73 6.93
CA LYS A 70 -11.07 -16.15 6.83
C LYS A 70 -9.55 -16.32 6.73
N ALA A 71 -8.90 -15.56 5.84
CA ALA A 71 -7.45 -15.65 5.64
C ALA A 71 -6.67 -15.18 6.87
N GLY A 72 -7.10 -14.10 7.51
CA GLY A 72 -6.52 -13.63 8.76
C GLY A 72 -6.69 -14.63 9.91
N ARG A 73 -7.85 -15.29 10.00
CA ARG A 73 -8.04 -16.41 10.94
C ARG A 73 -7.08 -17.56 10.68
N MET A 74 -6.85 -17.92 9.41
CA MET A 74 -5.84 -18.92 9.05
C MET A 74 -4.44 -18.51 9.49
N ALA A 75 -4.04 -17.25 9.27
CA ALA A 75 -2.76 -16.74 9.73
C ALA A 75 -2.60 -16.76 11.25
N GLN A 76 -3.64 -16.41 11.99
CA GLN A 76 -3.63 -16.47 13.44
C GLN A 76 -3.45 -17.91 13.95
N ILE A 77 -4.23 -18.87 13.44
CA ILE A 77 -4.05 -20.29 13.82
C ILE A 77 -2.66 -20.79 13.40
N HIS A 78 -2.19 -20.41 12.21
CA HIS A 78 -0.86 -20.76 11.72
C HIS A 78 0.27 -20.20 12.59
N ALA A 79 0.08 -19.01 13.18
CA ALA A 79 1.00 -18.41 14.13
C ALA A 79 1.05 -19.12 15.49
N GLY A 80 0.18 -20.12 15.72
CA GLY A 80 0.18 -20.97 16.92
C GLY A 80 -0.94 -20.67 17.92
N PHE A 81 -1.91 -19.84 17.57
CA PHE A 81 -3.04 -19.55 18.46
C PHE A 81 -3.96 -20.76 18.61
N SER A 82 -4.52 -20.91 19.82
CA SER A 82 -5.62 -21.85 20.05
C SER A 82 -6.85 -21.44 19.23
N HIS A 83 -7.58 -22.43 18.72
CA HIS A 83 -8.84 -22.23 18.02
C HIS A 83 -9.95 -21.59 18.88
N THR A 84 -9.73 -21.48 20.19
CA THR A 84 -10.63 -20.83 21.16
C THR A 84 -10.48 -19.30 21.20
N VAL A 85 -9.31 -18.77 20.82
CA VAL A 85 -9.10 -17.33 20.71
C VAL A 85 -9.96 -16.82 19.54
N PRO A 86 -10.76 -15.76 19.65
CA PRO A 86 -11.47 -15.16 18.53
C PRO A 86 -10.55 -14.43 17.52
N PHE A 87 -11.10 -14.19 16.32
CA PHE A 87 -10.53 -13.32 15.30
C PHE A 87 -11.63 -12.57 14.60
N HIS A 88 -11.47 -11.28 14.42
CA HIS A 88 -12.39 -10.49 13.63
C HIS A 88 -11.67 -9.37 12.88
N THR A 89 -12.35 -8.85 11.86
CA THR A 89 -11.81 -7.78 11.02
C THR A 89 -12.71 -6.57 11.07
N ILE A 90 -12.13 -5.40 10.84
CA ILE A 90 -12.86 -4.15 10.74
C ILE A 90 -12.44 -3.43 9.47
N ASN A 91 -13.42 -2.88 8.76
CA ASN A 91 -13.19 -2.02 7.61
C ASN A 91 -13.74 -0.63 7.88
N ARG A 92 -12.83 0.29 8.17
CA ARG A 92 -13.04 1.74 8.24
C ARG A 92 -12.08 2.46 7.28
N GLN A 93 -11.93 1.91 6.07
CA GLN A 93 -11.07 2.42 5.01
C GLN A 93 -9.64 2.66 5.51
N CYS A 94 -8.99 3.78 5.14
CA CYS A 94 -7.61 4.09 5.53
C CYS A 94 -7.37 4.08 7.06
N SER A 95 -8.44 4.16 7.88
CA SER A 95 -8.35 4.15 9.34
C SER A 95 -8.53 2.76 9.97
N SER A 96 -8.74 1.70 9.19
CA SER A 96 -9.06 0.36 9.71
C SER A 96 -8.09 -0.15 10.78
N GLY A 97 -6.78 0.06 10.61
CA GLY A 97 -5.79 -0.36 11.60
C GLY A 97 -5.93 0.36 12.94
N LEU A 98 -6.18 1.68 12.91
CA LEU A 98 -6.43 2.45 14.14
C LEU A 98 -7.79 2.12 14.74
N ALA A 99 -8.81 1.89 13.90
CA ALA A 99 -10.12 1.46 14.34
C ALA A 99 -10.05 0.13 15.09
N ALA A 100 -9.21 -0.81 14.64
CA ALA A 100 -8.98 -2.07 15.34
C ALA A 100 -8.37 -1.87 16.73
N ILE A 101 -7.37 -0.98 16.85
CA ILE A 101 -6.78 -0.60 18.15
C ILE A 101 -7.85 0.00 19.08
N SER A 102 -8.69 0.91 18.57
CA SER A 102 -9.78 1.48 19.35
C SER A 102 -10.83 0.45 19.78
N THR A 103 -11.17 -0.51 18.91
CA THR A 103 -12.09 -1.60 19.24
C THR A 103 -11.57 -2.44 20.40
N ILE A 104 -10.30 -2.86 20.36
CA ILE A 104 -9.67 -3.63 21.45
C ILE A 104 -9.61 -2.82 22.74
N ALA A 105 -9.21 -1.54 22.65
CA ALA A 105 -9.20 -0.65 23.81
C ALA A 105 -10.60 -0.52 24.43
N HIS A 106 -11.66 -0.40 23.63
CA HIS A 106 -13.02 -0.38 24.13
C HIS A 106 -13.41 -1.70 24.82
N SER A 107 -13.08 -2.85 24.25
CA SER A 107 -13.32 -4.16 24.86
C SER A 107 -12.63 -4.30 26.22
N ILE A 108 -11.39 -3.78 26.36
CA ILE A 108 -10.69 -3.73 27.65
C ILE A 108 -11.40 -2.78 28.62
N SER A 109 -11.81 -1.58 28.15
CA SER A 109 -12.45 -0.56 28.99
C SER A 109 -13.75 -1.02 29.64
N VAL A 110 -14.50 -1.91 28.98
CA VAL A 110 -15.76 -2.46 29.49
C VAL A 110 -15.57 -3.78 30.24
N GLY A 111 -14.34 -4.27 30.35
CA GLY A 111 -13.99 -5.53 31.03
C GLY A 111 -14.38 -6.79 30.25
N ALA A 112 -14.57 -6.70 28.94
CA ALA A 112 -14.87 -7.88 28.10
C ALA A 112 -13.63 -8.77 27.87
N ILE A 113 -12.44 -8.16 27.81
CA ILE A 113 -11.13 -8.82 27.70
C ILE A 113 -10.13 -8.10 28.60
N SER A 114 -9.05 -8.78 29.00
CA SER A 114 -7.97 -8.14 29.76
C SER A 114 -6.82 -7.69 28.86
N VAL A 115 -6.67 -8.34 27.71
CA VAL A 115 -5.61 -8.07 26.75
C VAL A 115 -6.08 -8.44 25.34
N GLY A 116 -5.62 -7.73 24.32
CA GLY A 116 -5.97 -8.04 22.93
C GLY A 116 -5.03 -7.38 21.94
N ILE A 117 -5.20 -7.71 20.67
CA ILE A 117 -4.36 -7.26 19.56
C ILE A 117 -5.20 -6.44 18.60
N GLY A 118 -4.82 -5.17 18.44
CA GLY A 118 -5.33 -4.29 17.39
C GLY A 118 -4.24 -4.02 16.38
N GLY A 119 -4.51 -4.25 15.09
CA GLY A 119 -3.54 -4.03 14.03
C GLY A 119 -4.17 -3.91 12.65
N GLY A 120 -3.36 -4.06 11.61
CA GLY A 120 -3.83 -4.04 10.23
C GLY A 120 -2.96 -4.87 9.31
N MET A 121 -3.56 -5.36 8.23
CA MET A 121 -2.85 -6.03 7.14
C MET A 121 -3.41 -5.57 5.79
N GLU A 122 -2.57 -5.45 4.77
CA GLU A 122 -3.02 -5.13 3.42
C GLU A 122 -2.00 -5.62 2.38
N SER A 123 -2.48 -6.00 1.20
CA SER A 123 -1.65 -6.24 0.03
C SER A 123 -2.24 -5.56 -1.19
N MET A 124 -1.75 -4.34 -1.45
CA MET A 124 -2.10 -3.58 -2.65
C MET A 124 -1.67 -4.31 -3.93
N THR A 125 -0.64 -5.16 -3.88
CA THR A 125 -0.23 -5.97 -5.03
C THR A 125 -1.31 -6.95 -5.45
N ARG A 126 -1.93 -7.63 -4.48
CA ARG A 126 -2.88 -8.70 -4.72
C ARG A 126 -4.33 -8.23 -4.82
N ASN A 127 -4.68 -7.14 -4.14
CA ASN A 127 -6.07 -6.78 -3.89
C ASN A 127 -6.54 -5.46 -4.52
N TYR A 128 -5.67 -4.66 -5.15
CA TYR A 128 -6.02 -3.29 -5.53
C TYR A 128 -7.12 -3.12 -6.59
N GLY A 129 -7.30 -4.08 -7.52
CA GLY A 129 -8.12 -3.92 -8.73
C GLY A 129 -9.60 -3.52 -8.51
N SER A 130 -10.54 -4.43 -8.77
CA SER A 130 -11.98 -4.17 -8.63
C SER A 130 -12.46 -3.94 -7.18
N ARG A 131 -11.55 -3.99 -6.21
CA ARG A 131 -11.86 -3.89 -4.78
C ARG A 131 -11.60 -2.50 -4.21
N ALA A 132 -10.82 -1.65 -4.89
CA ALA A 132 -10.58 -0.27 -4.44
C ALA A 132 -11.75 0.67 -4.76
N ILE A 133 -12.42 0.44 -5.89
CA ILE A 133 -13.67 1.13 -6.26
C ILE A 133 -14.67 0.05 -6.66
N PRO A 134 -15.86 -0.01 -6.01
CA PRO A 134 -16.84 -1.05 -6.31
C PRO A 134 -17.35 -0.93 -7.74
N THR A 135 -17.28 -2.03 -8.49
CA THR A 135 -17.76 -2.10 -9.89
C THR A 135 -19.20 -2.55 -10.00
N VAL A 136 -19.68 -3.33 -9.01
CA VAL A 136 -21.06 -3.79 -8.89
C VAL A 136 -21.75 -2.95 -7.83
N LEU A 137 -22.68 -2.10 -8.28
CA LEU A 137 -23.41 -1.16 -7.44
C LEU A 137 -24.86 -1.12 -7.90
N TRP A 138 -25.77 -0.84 -6.97
CA TRP A 138 -27.16 -0.51 -7.28
C TRP A 138 -27.19 0.76 -8.15
N PRO A 139 -27.74 0.73 -9.39
CA PRO A 139 -27.69 1.86 -10.32
C PRO A 139 -28.21 3.19 -9.73
N GLU A 140 -29.22 3.11 -8.89
CA GLU A 140 -29.90 4.23 -8.25
C GLU A 140 -28.97 5.00 -7.29
N LEU A 141 -27.90 4.38 -6.79
CA LEU A 141 -26.88 5.09 -6.02
C LEU A 141 -25.97 5.94 -6.92
N LYS A 142 -25.71 5.49 -8.15
CA LYS A 142 -24.89 6.25 -9.13
C LYS A 142 -25.64 7.48 -9.62
N GLU A 143 -26.96 7.36 -9.73
CA GLU A 143 -27.88 8.40 -10.18
C GLU A 143 -28.60 9.09 -9.01
N SER A 144 -28.22 8.80 -7.77
CA SER A 144 -28.83 9.35 -6.57
C SER A 144 -28.87 10.87 -6.66
N GLU A 145 -29.96 11.52 -6.30
CA GLU A 145 -30.06 12.99 -6.30
C GLU A 145 -29.08 13.63 -5.30
N LEU A 146 -28.70 12.90 -4.25
CA LEU A 146 -27.74 13.33 -3.24
C LEU A 146 -26.31 13.30 -3.79
N GLN A 147 -25.66 14.47 -3.87
CA GLN A 147 -24.27 14.59 -4.31
C GLN A 147 -23.32 13.72 -3.47
N ASP A 148 -23.48 13.73 -2.14
CA ASP A 148 -22.63 12.97 -1.22
C ASP A 148 -22.65 11.46 -1.48
N ALA A 149 -23.79 10.92 -1.95
CA ALA A 149 -23.89 9.51 -2.32
C ALA A 149 -23.06 9.21 -3.57
N ARG A 150 -23.13 10.09 -4.58
CA ARG A 150 -22.35 9.97 -5.82
C ARG A 150 -20.85 10.13 -5.57
N ASP A 151 -20.47 11.00 -4.63
CA ASP A 151 -19.07 11.29 -4.30
C ASP A 151 -18.36 10.12 -3.60
N CYS A 152 -19.08 9.18 -3.00
CA CYS A 152 -18.51 8.00 -2.34
C CYS A 152 -17.64 7.12 -3.26
N ILE A 153 -17.87 7.17 -4.58
CA ILE A 153 -17.08 6.42 -5.57
C ILE A 153 -16.03 7.28 -6.30
N MET A 154 -15.87 8.54 -5.89
CA MET A 154 -14.86 9.44 -6.43
C MET A 154 -13.45 8.86 -6.17
N PRO A 155 -12.57 8.78 -7.19
CA PRO A 155 -11.21 8.35 -6.96
C PRO A 155 -10.50 9.28 -5.97
N MET A 156 -9.78 8.71 -5.00
CA MET A 156 -9.08 9.48 -3.96
C MET A 156 -8.04 10.49 -4.51
N GLY A 157 -7.50 10.24 -5.71
CA GLY A 157 -6.66 11.23 -6.39
C GLY A 157 -7.42 12.50 -6.76
N ILE A 158 -8.68 12.36 -7.20
CA ILE A 158 -9.53 13.50 -7.56
C ILE A 158 -9.98 14.27 -6.31
N THR A 159 -10.31 13.57 -5.22
CA THR A 159 -10.60 14.26 -3.94
C THR A 159 -9.41 15.10 -3.49
N SER A 160 -8.19 14.61 -3.71
CA SER A 160 -6.95 15.34 -3.41
C SER A 160 -6.78 16.58 -4.29
N GLU A 161 -6.98 16.46 -5.62
CA GLU A 161 -6.98 17.61 -6.55
C GLU A 161 -8.02 18.67 -6.15
N ASN A 162 -9.21 18.24 -5.74
CA ASN A 162 -10.27 19.14 -5.28
C ASN A 162 -9.86 19.92 -4.02
N VAL A 163 -9.20 19.27 -3.06
CA VAL A 163 -8.66 19.94 -1.85
C VAL A 163 -7.58 20.95 -2.26
N ALA A 164 -6.65 20.55 -3.11
CA ALA A 164 -5.58 21.41 -3.59
C ALA A 164 -6.12 22.69 -4.25
N SER A 165 -7.04 22.53 -5.20
CA SER A 165 -7.67 23.64 -5.92
C SER A 165 -8.46 24.54 -4.98
N ARG A 166 -9.31 23.95 -4.11
CA ARG A 166 -10.17 24.70 -3.19
C ARG A 166 -9.39 25.54 -2.17
N TYR A 167 -8.26 25.04 -1.69
CA TYR A 167 -7.47 25.70 -0.64
C TYR A 167 -6.19 26.36 -1.17
N GLY A 168 -6.01 26.45 -2.48
CA GLY A 168 -4.85 27.11 -3.09
C GLY A 168 -3.51 26.44 -2.78
N ILE A 169 -3.49 25.13 -2.57
CA ILE A 169 -2.25 24.37 -2.30
C ILE A 169 -1.52 24.19 -3.62
N ASN A 170 -0.44 24.93 -3.83
CA ASN A 170 0.29 24.86 -5.09
C ASN A 170 1.16 23.59 -5.19
N ARG A 171 1.64 23.33 -6.41
CA ARG A 171 2.51 22.19 -6.74
C ARG A 171 3.83 22.20 -5.97
N HIS A 172 4.45 23.37 -5.85
CA HIS A 172 5.75 23.51 -5.19
C HIS A 172 5.69 23.05 -3.72
N ASP A 173 4.62 23.42 -3.01
CA ASP A 173 4.46 23.07 -1.59
C ASP A 173 4.21 21.56 -1.41
N GLN A 174 3.45 20.93 -2.31
CA GLN A 174 3.27 19.48 -2.31
C GLN A 174 4.58 18.73 -2.56
N ASP A 175 5.37 19.21 -3.53
CA ASP A 175 6.68 18.62 -3.86
C ASP A 175 7.67 18.79 -2.72
N ALA A 176 7.72 19.98 -2.12
CA ALA A 176 8.57 20.27 -0.98
C ALA A 176 8.20 19.41 0.23
N PHE A 177 6.89 19.22 0.50
CA PHE A 177 6.42 18.34 1.57
C PHE A 177 6.83 16.89 1.34
N SER A 178 6.61 16.38 0.13
CA SER A 178 6.98 15.01 -0.27
C SER A 178 8.49 14.79 -0.16
N ALA A 179 9.30 15.74 -0.64
CA ALA A 179 10.76 15.69 -0.54
C ALA A 179 11.24 15.63 0.90
N LYS A 180 10.67 16.49 1.77
CA LYS A 180 11.01 16.50 3.19
C LYS A 180 10.58 15.19 3.88
N SER A 181 9.46 14.58 3.47
CA SER A 181 9.02 13.28 3.98
C SER A 181 10.04 12.18 3.68
N HIS A 182 10.46 12.06 2.43
CA HIS A 182 11.47 11.09 2.01
C HIS A 182 12.83 11.31 2.66
N GLN A 183 13.28 12.56 2.82
CA GLN A 183 14.52 12.88 3.52
C GLN A 183 14.50 12.41 4.98
N LYS A 184 13.37 12.64 5.69
CA LYS A 184 13.17 12.16 7.06
C LYS A 184 13.19 10.64 7.14
N ALA A 185 12.49 9.95 6.25
CA ALA A 185 12.47 8.49 6.20
C ALA A 185 13.87 7.90 5.93
N ALA A 186 14.60 8.48 4.98
CA ALA A 186 15.96 8.06 4.67
C ALA A 186 16.92 8.26 5.85
N ALA A 187 16.82 9.40 6.54
CA ALA A 187 17.62 9.67 7.73
C ALA A 187 17.27 8.71 8.88
N ALA A 188 15.97 8.46 9.12
CA ALA A 188 15.50 7.55 10.16
C ALA A 188 15.98 6.11 9.93
N GLN A 189 15.85 5.59 8.69
CA GLN A 189 16.33 4.24 8.37
C GLN A 189 17.87 4.16 8.39
N LYS A 190 18.60 5.20 7.97
CA LYS A 190 20.07 5.23 8.08
C LYS A 190 20.54 5.18 9.54
N ASN A 191 19.80 5.83 10.43
CA ASN A 191 20.11 5.91 11.86
C ASN A 191 19.51 4.76 12.69
N GLY A 192 18.92 3.73 12.05
CA GLY A 192 18.36 2.56 12.75
C GLY A 192 17.12 2.85 13.59
N LEU A 193 16.40 3.95 13.33
CA LEU A 193 15.25 4.33 14.15
C LEU A 193 14.05 3.38 13.98
N PHE A 194 14.02 2.59 12.91
CA PHE A 194 12.98 1.60 12.65
C PHE A 194 13.34 0.17 13.11
N ASP A 195 14.58 -0.05 13.55
CA ASP A 195 15.09 -1.41 13.83
C ASP A 195 14.33 -2.11 14.98
N LYS A 196 13.74 -1.34 15.89
CA LYS A 196 12.95 -1.86 17.02
C LYS A 196 11.50 -2.19 16.68
N GLU A 197 10.95 -1.56 15.64
CA GLU A 197 9.55 -1.73 15.25
C GLU A 197 9.37 -2.69 14.06
N ILE A 198 10.40 -2.88 13.22
CA ILE A 198 10.36 -3.77 12.06
C ILE A 198 10.70 -5.22 12.47
N VAL A 199 9.76 -6.13 12.23
CA VAL A 199 9.99 -7.57 12.27
C VAL A 199 10.51 -8.02 10.91
N ALA A 200 11.62 -8.75 10.91
CA ALA A 200 12.17 -9.38 9.71
C ALA A 200 11.21 -10.46 9.19
N VAL A 201 10.89 -10.41 7.90
CA VAL A 201 10.01 -11.39 7.26
C VAL A 201 10.78 -12.13 6.19
N THR A 202 10.85 -13.45 6.32
CA THR A 202 11.39 -14.34 5.29
C THR A 202 10.24 -14.85 4.45
N THR A 203 10.26 -14.57 3.14
CA THR A 203 9.20 -14.93 2.20
C THR A 203 9.79 -15.39 0.86
N LYS A 204 8.93 -15.99 0.03
CA LYS A 204 9.30 -16.40 -1.32
C LYS A 204 9.02 -15.27 -2.32
N THR A 205 9.97 -15.05 -3.23
CA THR A 205 9.80 -14.13 -4.35
C THR A 205 10.20 -14.79 -5.67
N ILE A 206 9.56 -14.37 -6.76
CA ILE A 206 9.94 -14.77 -8.12
C ILE A 206 10.78 -13.63 -8.72
N PRO A 207 12.06 -13.84 -9.05
CA PRO A 207 12.89 -12.81 -9.66
C PRO A 207 12.27 -12.26 -10.94
N THR A 208 12.30 -10.93 -11.12
CA THR A 208 11.67 -10.30 -12.29
C THR A 208 12.42 -10.55 -13.59
N ASP A 209 13.70 -10.86 -13.51
CA ASP A 209 14.56 -11.27 -14.62
C ASP A 209 14.37 -12.75 -15.02
N LYS A 210 13.74 -13.55 -14.16
CA LYS A 210 13.47 -14.98 -14.38
C LYS A 210 12.03 -15.32 -13.96
N PRO A 211 11.01 -14.84 -14.70
CA PRO A 211 9.61 -15.03 -14.33
C PRO A 211 9.17 -16.50 -14.30
N ASP A 212 9.81 -17.36 -15.10
CA ASP A 212 9.58 -18.81 -15.14
C ASP A 212 10.52 -19.59 -14.21
N GLY A 213 11.36 -18.89 -13.44
CA GLY A 213 12.31 -19.49 -12.51
C GLY A 213 11.65 -19.99 -11.22
N PRO A 214 12.35 -20.84 -10.44
CA PRO A 214 11.88 -21.23 -9.12
C PRO A 214 11.79 -20.00 -8.21
N ALA A 215 10.88 -20.05 -7.24
CA ALA A 215 10.83 -19.03 -6.21
C ALA A 215 12.10 -19.06 -5.34
N GLU A 216 12.66 -17.89 -5.09
CA GLU A 216 13.81 -17.68 -4.23
C GLU A 216 13.35 -17.17 -2.86
N GLU A 217 14.10 -17.49 -1.82
CA GLU A 217 13.84 -16.99 -0.47
C GLU A 217 14.54 -15.64 -0.26
N ILE A 218 13.80 -14.68 0.29
CA ILE A 218 14.33 -13.37 0.66
C ILE A 218 13.90 -13.01 2.08
N THR A 219 14.78 -12.36 2.82
CA THR A 219 14.45 -11.75 4.11
C THR A 219 14.38 -10.25 3.96
N VAL A 220 13.19 -9.69 4.21
CA VAL A 220 12.95 -8.24 4.14
C VAL A 220 13.01 -7.66 5.54
N THR A 221 13.92 -6.71 5.75
CA THR A 221 14.18 -6.06 7.05
C THR A 221 14.08 -4.54 7.00
N LYS A 222 13.81 -3.95 5.83
CA LYS A 222 13.87 -2.51 5.59
C LYS A 222 12.77 -2.04 4.66
N ASP A 223 12.29 -0.83 4.89
CA ASP A 223 11.34 -0.16 4.01
C ASP A 223 12.00 0.19 2.67
N ASP A 224 11.32 -0.06 1.54
CA ASP A 224 11.82 0.24 0.18
C ASP A 224 11.06 1.37 -0.53
N GLY A 225 10.09 1.96 0.18
CA GLY A 225 9.19 2.98 -0.36
C GLY A 225 9.82 4.35 -0.59
N TYR A 226 10.89 4.70 0.14
CA TYR A 226 11.48 6.04 0.04
C TYR A 226 12.59 6.15 -1.02
N SER A 227 12.81 7.37 -1.54
CA SER A 227 13.90 7.67 -2.48
C SER A 227 15.07 8.32 -1.75
N THR A 228 16.29 7.88 -2.06
CA THR A 228 17.54 8.48 -1.56
C THR A 228 18.14 9.51 -2.53
N TYR A 229 17.66 9.58 -3.78
CA TYR A 229 18.19 10.48 -4.81
C TYR A 229 17.51 11.85 -4.84
N GLY A 230 18.31 12.90 -5.07
CA GLY A 230 18.01 14.34 -4.97
C GLY A 230 16.62 14.77 -5.44
N ILE A 231 15.72 14.91 -4.48
CA ILE A 231 14.27 14.87 -4.72
C ILE A 231 13.74 16.16 -5.37
N LEU A 232 14.33 17.32 -5.08
CA LEU A 232 13.78 18.58 -5.61
C LEU A 232 13.91 18.71 -7.13
N ARG A 233 14.97 18.18 -7.74
CA ARG A 233 15.12 18.25 -9.21
C ARG A 233 14.25 17.24 -9.94
N GLU A 234 14.03 16.04 -9.39
CA GLU A 234 13.29 14.99 -10.11
C GLU A 234 11.77 15.10 -9.99
N VAL A 235 11.25 15.65 -8.90
CA VAL A 235 9.80 15.73 -8.68
C VAL A 235 9.13 16.73 -9.63
N GLY A 236 9.81 17.82 -9.99
CA GLY A 236 9.29 18.81 -10.95
C GLY A 236 9.07 18.26 -12.37
N TYR A 237 9.67 17.12 -12.72
CA TYR A 237 9.51 16.47 -14.03
C TYR A 237 8.39 15.42 -14.06
N LEU A 238 7.69 15.20 -12.93
CA LEU A 238 6.62 14.21 -12.88
C LEU A 238 5.33 14.76 -13.48
N GLU A 239 4.81 14.01 -14.44
CA GLU A 239 3.49 14.22 -15.04
C GLU A 239 2.39 14.04 -13.99
N THR A 240 1.33 14.82 -14.18
CA THR A 240 0.09 14.74 -13.40
C THR A 240 -0.55 13.37 -13.60
N ARG A 241 -1.10 12.79 -12.53
CA ARG A 241 -1.57 11.40 -12.56
C ARG A 241 -3.06 11.25 -12.81
N PHE A 242 -3.86 12.25 -12.43
CA PHE A 242 -5.32 12.14 -12.38
C PHE A 242 -6.05 13.11 -13.32
N LEU A 243 -5.56 14.35 -13.44
CA LEU A 243 -6.11 15.36 -14.35
C LEU A 243 -4.99 15.88 -15.26
N THR A 244 -5.32 16.18 -16.52
CA THR A 244 -4.36 16.71 -17.50
C THR A 244 -3.67 17.98 -17.01
N ASP A 245 -4.43 18.86 -16.33
CA ASP A 245 -3.94 20.10 -15.72
C ASP A 245 -3.90 20.02 -14.18
N GLY A 246 -3.85 18.81 -13.63
CA GLY A 246 -3.80 18.58 -12.19
C GLY A 246 -2.47 18.99 -11.57
N ILE A 247 -2.33 18.77 -10.27
CA ILE A 247 -1.05 19.00 -9.57
C ILE A 247 -0.59 17.79 -8.77
N PHE A 248 -1.43 16.76 -8.60
CA PHE A 248 -1.04 15.49 -8.00
C PHE A 248 -0.32 14.59 -8.99
N HIS A 249 0.79 14.00 -8.55
CA HIS A 249 1.60 13.09 -9.33
C HIS A 249 2.03 11.88 -8.51
N CYS A 250 2.52 10.87 -9.22
CA CYS A 250 3.18 9.72 -8.63
C CYS A 250 4.46 9.48 -9.41
N ARG A 251 5.57 9.22 -8.71
CA ARG A 251 6.85 8.90 -9.36
C ARG A 251 6.70 7.58 -10.12
N LYS A 252 6.46 7.66 -11.43
CA LYS A 252 6.71 6.54 -12.33
C LYS A 252 8.23 6.40 -12.40
N GLN A 253 8.78 5.38 -11.74
CA GLN A 253 10.17 5.02 -11.98
C GLN A 253 10.24 4.61 -13.45
N LEU A 254 10.88 5.46 -14.27
CA LEU A 254 11.15 5.19 -15.67
C LEU A 254 11.85 3.82 -15.72
N ALA A 255 11.11 2.78 -16.08
CA ALA A 255 11.71 1.51 -16.46
C ALA A 255 12.52 1.82 -17.71
N GLY A 256 13.85 1.86 -17.56
CA GLY A 256 14.86 2.19 -18.57
C GLY A 256 14.34 2.43 -20.00
N GLN A 257 13.66 3.54 -20.24
CA GLN A 257 13.55 4.09 -21.56
C GLN A 257 14.73 5.04 -21.68
N ARG A 258 15.84 4.51 -22.20
CA ARG A 258 16.83 5.37 -22.85
C ARG A 258 16.01 6.19 -23.85
N ARG A 259 15.87 7.50 -23.62
CA ARG A 259 15.43 8.42 -24.68
C ARG A 259 16.44 8.22 -25.81
N CYS A 260 16.06 7.49 -26.85
CA CYS A 260 16.74 7.61 -28.13
C CYS A 260 16.64 9.08 -28.52
N ARG A 261 17.75 9.81 -28.41
CA ARG A 261 17.89 11.14 -28.99
C ARG A 261 17.92 10.96 -30.50
N CYS A 262 16.75 10.82 -31.11
CA CYS A 262 16.59 11.13 -32.51
C CYS A 262 16.25 12.63 -32.55
N GLY A 263 17.20 13.43 -33.05
CA GLY A 263 17.00 14.86 -33.25
C GLY A 263 15.88 15.16 -34.25
N PRO A 264 15.48 16.44 -34.38
CA PRO A 264 14.36 16.83 -35.21
C PRO A 264 14.77 16.72 -36.68
N SER A 265 14.35 15.66 -37.36
CA SER A 265 14.31 15.64 -38.83
C SER A 265 12.87 15.82 -39.28
N HIS A 266 12.60 17.00 -39.83
CA HIS A 266 11.39 17.33 -40.57
C HIS A 266 11.11 16.31 -41.68
N ALA A 267 9.93 15.69 -41.67
CA ALA A 267 9.08 15.49 -42.85
C ALA A 267 7.75 14.83 -42.45
N PRO A 268 6.60 15.25 -43.00
CA PRO A 268 5.30 14.72 -42.64
C PRO A 268 5.00 13.46 -43.47
N PHE A 269 4.45 12.41 -42.87
CA PHE A 269 3.87 11.32 -43.67
C PHE A 269 2.53 10.85 -43.11
N ASN A 270 1.64 10.64 -44.07
CA ASN A 270 0.20 10.83 -44.00
C ASN A 270 -0.54 9.53 -43.63
N ARG A 271 -1.76 9.68 -43.10
CA ARG A 271 -2.67 8.57 -42.78
C ARG A 271 -3.14 7.84 -44.05
N HIS A 272 -3.50 6.57 -43.85
CA HIS A 272 -4.31 5.64 -44.67
C HIS A 272 -3.55 4.47 -45.31
N ARG A 273 -3.77 3.26 -44.77
CA ARG A 273 -4.53 2.19 -45.44
C ARG A 273 -4.75 0.99 -44.51
N ALA A 274 -5.97 0.48 -44.58
CA ALA A 274 -6.48 -0.73 -43.97
C ALA A 274 -6.15 -1.97 -44.84
N TRP A 275 -6.68 -3.13 -44.41
CA TRP A 275 -6.71 -4.49 -45.00
C TRP A 275 -5.61 -5.41 -44.47
N LEU A 276 -5.92 -6.40 -43.62
CA LEU A 276 -6.77 -7.61 -43.69
C LEU A 276 -5.88 -8.85 -43.79
N GLY A 277 -6.31 -9.93 -43.12
CA GLY A 277 -5.52 -11.06 -42.65
C GLY A 277 -5.06 -12.11 -43.69
N PRO A 278 -4.65 -13.31 -43.20
CA PRO A 278 -3.53 -14.12 -43.70
C PRO A 278 -4.01 -15.31 -44.60
N PRO A 279 -3.16 -16.25 -45.11
CA PRO A 279 -2.60 -17.34 -44.28
C PRO A 279 -1.25 -17.95 -44.77
N ALA A 280 -0.78 -18.94 -43.99
CA ALA A 280 -0.04 -20.17 -44.38
C ALA A 280 1.46 -20.31 -44.06
N SER A 281 1.66 -21.29 -43.17
CA SER A 281 2.80 -22.12 -42.77
C SER A 281 3.85 -22.54 -43.82
N LEU A 282 5.12 -22.65 -43.36
CA LEU A 282 5.98 -23.85 -43.32
C LEU A 282 7.47 -23.46 -43.45
N GLY A 283 8.34 -24.14 -42.70
CA GLY A 283 9.72 -24.39 -43.14
C GLY A 283 10.84 -23.97 -42.19
N ASN A 284 11.48 -24.97 -41.59
CA ASN A 284 12.74 -24.91 -40.85
C ASN A 284 13.86 -24.21 -41.63
N GLY A 285 14.72 -23.46 -40.93
CA GLY A 285 15.95 -22.93 -41.50
C GLY A 285 16.83 -22.26 -40.45
N SER A 286 17.87 -22.96 -40.04
CA SER A 286 18.95 -22.55 -39.15
C SER A 286 19.70 -21.26 -39.56
N LEU A 287 20.39 -20.69 -38.57
CA LEU A 287 21.55 -19.80 -38.67
C LEU A 287 21.28 -18.32 -39.01
N LEU A 288 21.36 -17.47 -37.99
CA LEU A 288 22.27 -16.32 -38.05
C LEU A 288 22.67 -15.87 -36.64
N ARG A 289 23.95 -16.09 -36.34
CA ARG A 289 24.68 -15.44 -35.26
C ARG A 289 24.59 -13.92 -35.44
N CYS A 290 24.28 -13.19 -34.38
CA CYS A 290 24.69 -11.79 -34.28
C CYS A 290 25.41 -11.59 -32.93
N ARG A 291 26.73 -11.54 -33.01
CA ARG A 291 27.65 -11.07 -31.97
C ARG A 291 27.78 -9.54 -32.09
N MET A 292 28.09 -8.89 -30.95
CA MET A 292 28.54 -7.49 -30.76
C MET A 292 27.41 -6.44 -30.71
N CYS A 293 27.32 -5.53 -29.74
CA CYS A 293 28.25 -4.97 -28.75
C CYS A 293 27.56 -4.90 -27.37
N ALA A 294 28.15 -5.19 -26.20
CA ALA A 294 29.33 -4.57 -25.58
C ALA A 294 29.23 -3.03 -25.43
N ARG A 295 28.35 -2.57 -24.51
CA ARG A 295 28.54 -1.50 -23.51
C ARG A 295 27.21 -1.06 -22.91
#